data_AF-A0A7J4KGW8-F1
#
_entry.id   AF-A0A7J4KGW8-F1
#
_cell.length_a   1.000
_cell.length_b   1.000
_cell.length_c   1.000
_cell.angle_alpha   90.00
_cell.angle_beta   90.00
_cell.angle_gamma   90.00
#
_symmetry.space_group_name_H-M   'P 1'
#
loop_
_entity.id
_entity.type
_entity.pdbx_description
1 polymer ?
#
loop_
_entity_poly.entity_id
_entity_poly.type
_entity_poly.pdbx_seq_one_letter_code
_entity_poly.pdbx_strand_id
1 'polypeptide(L)'
;HGLEKISGNRYTDLSRVWCKSGQIRTRGPAPGRQRLATGRVLFLDHCGHQIYTRLTPGICGIVSVGDDTTAVCGHIAAHLGIPVFGIIDGDEDGIVEGSFVPGSVIARAVHERDDDIGDEIGGMIPDGLVAWDDFVERLIRHLGERVKITHPAE
;
A
#
# COMPACT_ATOMS: atom_id res chain seq x y z
N HIS A 1 7.84 -17.95 -1.74
CA HIS A 1 7.65 -16.65 -1.10
C HIS A 1 6.37 -16.73 -0.27
N GLY A 2 6.37 -16.26 0.97
CA GLY A 2 5.27 -16.38 1.94
C GLY A 2 5.31 -17.63 2.85
N LEU A 3 6.16 -18.62 2.57
CA LEU A 3 6.31 -19.81 3.43
C LEU A 3 7.13 -19.47 4.69
N GLU A 4 8.11 -18.59 4.56
CA GLU A 4 8.89 -18.04 5.65
C GLU A 4 7.99 -17.27 6.65
N LYS A 5 6.92 -16.61 6.16
CA LYS A 5 5.91 -15.91 6.98
C LYS A 5 5.04 -16.87 7.82
N ILE A 6 4.98 -18.16 7.45
CA ILE A 6 4.28 -19.22 8.21
C ILE A 6 5.23 -20.21 8.90
N SER A 7 6.53 -20.16 8.62
CA SER A 7 7.52 -21.14 9.08
C SER A 7 7.68 -21.22 10.61
N GLY A 8 7.30 -20.16 11.34
CA GLY A 8 7.27 -20.12 12.80
C GLY A 8 5.99 -20.63 13.45
N ASN A 9 4.94 -20.94 12.69
CA ASN A 9 3.62 -21.31 13.19
C ASN A 9 3.28 -22.77 12.86
N ARG A 10 2.80 -23.52 13.86
CA ARG A 10 2.27 -24.89 13.65
C ARG A 10 0.78 -24.81 13.31
N TYR A 11 0.45 -25.00 12.04
CA TYR A 11 -0.94 -25.16 11.58
C TYR A 11 -1.31 -26.63 11.59
N THR A 12 -1.99 -27.08 12.64
CA THR A 12 -2.36 -28.50 12.84
C THR A 12 -3.75 -28.85 12.32
N ASP A 13 -4.57 -27.85 11.96
CA ASP A 13 -5.93 -28.06 11.46
C ASP A 13 -6.14 -27.26 10.18
N LEU A 14 -6.18 -27.98 9.05
CA LEU A 14 -6.42 -27.41 7.72
C LEU A 14 -7.90 -27.39 7.33
N SER A 15 -8.79 -27.96 8.15
CA SER A 15 -10.22 -28.10 7.81
C SER A 15 -10.96 -26.77 7.71
N ARG A 16 -10.37 -25.70 8.25
CA ARG A 16 -10.90 -24.32 8.23
C ARG A 16 -10.23 -23.43 7.18
N VAL A 17 -9.25 -23.96 6.45
CA VAL A 17 -8.57 -23.21 5.39
C VAL A 17 -9.49 -23.16 4.18
N TRP A 18 -9.71 -21.96 3.67
CA TRP A 18 -10.42 -21.73 2.42
C TRP A 18 -9.46 -21.11 1.41
N CYS A 19 -9.37 -21.70 0.23
CA CYS A 19 -8.73 -21.09 -0.93
C CYS A 19 -9.80 -20.57 -1.88
N LYS A 20 -9.78 -19.27 -2.15
CA LYS A 20 -10.70 -18.67 -3.12
C LYS A 20 -10.21 -19.00 -4.53
N SER A 21 -10.95 -19.84 -5.25
CA SER A 21 -10.71 -20.13 -6.66
C SER A 21 -11.74 -19.39 -7.53
N GLY A 22 -11.28 -18.66 -8.55
CA GLY A 22 -12.15 -17.97 -9.51
C GLY A 22 -11.39 -16.90 -10.28
N GLN A 23 -11.96 -16.42 -11.39
CA GLN A 23 -11.37 -15.30 -12.12
C GLN A 23 -11.50 -14.01 -11.32
N ILE A 24 -10.38 -13.31 -11.18
CA ILE A 24 -10.35 -11.97 -10.60
C ILE A 24 -10.72 -10.98 -11.68
N ARG A 25 -11.50 -9.97 -11.31
CA ARG A 25 -11.89 -8.90 -12.23
C ARG A 25 -10.63 -8.22 -12.75
N THR A 26 -10.42 -8.23 -14.06
CA THR A 26 -9.25 -7.63 -14.72
C THR A 26 -9.46 -6.17 -15.10
N ARG A 27 -10.70 -5.66 -15.06
CA ARG A 27 -10.97 -4.26 -15.37
C ARG A 27 -10.57 -3.35 -14.20
N GLY A 28 -9.63 -2.46 -14.46
CA GLY A 28 -9.23 -1.39 -13.56
C GLY A 28 -10.39 -0.48 -13.12
N PRO A 29 -10.23 0.21 -11.98
CA PRO A 29 -11.23 1.11 -11.45
C PRO A 29 -11.38 2.36 -12.34
N ALA A 30 -12.59 2.91 -12.41
CA ALA A 30 -12.76 4.27 -12.91
C ALA A 30 -12.25 5.24 -11.82
N PRO A 31 -11.33 6.17 -12.15
CA PRO A 31 -10.74 7.06 -11.16
C PRO A 31 -11.78 8.04 -10.60
N GLY A 32 -11.78 8.16 -9.28
CA GLY A 32 -12.54 9.17 -8.56
C GLY A 32 -11.97 10.58 -8.79
N ARG A 33 -12.82 11.60 -8.71
CA ARG A 33 -12.43 13.00 -9.02
C ARG A 33 -11.88 13.79 -7.83
N GLN A 34 -11.97 13.27 -6.61
CA GLN A 34 -11.81 14.07 -5.40
C GLN A 34 -10.63 13.60 -4.55
N ARG A 35 -9.59 14.42 -4.49
CA ARG A 35 -8.44 14.26 -3.58
C ARG A 35 -8.52 15.34 -2.49
N LEU A 36 -8.46 14.94 -1.22
CA LEU A 36 -8.19 15.90 -0.15
C LEU A 36 -6.71 16.24 -0.17
N ALA A 37 -6.36 17.53 -0.24
CA ALA A 37 -4.96 17.96 -0.15
C ALA A 37 -4.39 17.72 1.27
N THR A 38 -5.24 17.86 2.29
CA THR A 38 -4.88 17.73 3.70
C THR A 38 -5.84 16.79 4.42
N GLY A 39 -5.30 15.92 5.27
CA GLY A 39 -6.10 14.92 5.98
C GLY A 39 -5.23 14.01 6.85
N ARG A 40 -5.85 12.94 7.38
CA ARG A 40 -5.11 11.85 8.03
C ARG A 40 -4.47 10.95 6.99
N VAL A 41 -3.35 10.34 7.35
CA VAL A 41 -2.73 9.27 6.55
C VAL A 41 -3.19 7.92 7.09
N LEU A 42 -3.63 7.04 6.20
CA LEU A 42 -3.92 5.66 6.56
C LEU A 42 -2.70 4.79 6.27
N PHE A 43 -2.18 4.13 7.30
CA PHE A 43 -1.09 3.17 7.16
C PHE A 43 -1.62 1.73 7.14
N LEU A 44 -1.23 0.96 6.13
CA LEU A 44 -1.61 -0.45 5.93
C LEU A 44 -0.37 -1.28 5.61
N ASP A 45 -0.01 -2.15 6.55
CA ASP A 45 1.17 -3.00 6.43
C ASP A 45 0.76 -4.47 6.25
N HIS A 46 1.05 -5.02 5.07
CA HIS A 46 0.76 -6.40 4.70
C HIS A 46 -0.70 -6.85 4.96
N CYS A 47 -1.61 -5.88 5.04
CA CYS A 47 -2.97 -6.05 5.53
C CYS A 47 -3.99 -5.31 4.64
N GLY A 48 -3.87 -5.43 3.31
CA GLY A 48 -4.72 -4.70 2.34
C GLY A 48 -6.23 -4.81 2.60
N HIS A 49 -6.72 -5.94 3.14
CA HIS A 49 -8.13 -6.13 3.50
C HIS A 49 -8.65 -5.14 4.55
N GLN A 50 -7.80 -4.60 5.43
CA GLN A 50 -8.22 -3.63 6.45
C GLN A 50 -8.64 -2.28 5.86
N ILE A 51 -8.35 -2.01 4.58
CA ILE A 51 -8.80 -0.80 3.92
C ILE A 51 -10.33 -0.64 3.99
N TYR A 52 -11.09 -1.73 3.91
CA TYR A 52 -12.56 -1.69 3.94
C TYR A 52 -13.12 -1.22 5.30
N THR A 53 -12.38 -1.41 6.38
CA THR A 53 -12.82 -1.04 7.74
C THR A 53 -12.17 0.24 8.24
N ARG A 54 -10.94 0.54 7.80
CA ARG A 54 -10.14 1.67 8.30
C ARG A 54 -10.20 2.91 7.41
N LEU A 55 -10.66 2.78 6.16
CA LEU A 55 -10.80 3.93 5.27
C LEU A 55 -12.04 4.76 5.65
N THR A 56 -11.82 5.84 6.38
CA THR A 56 -12.83 6.81 6.82
C THR A 56 -12.77 8.13 6.02
N PRO A 57 -13.86 8.93 5.99
CA PRO A 57 -13.81 10.31 5.52
C PRO A 57 -12.71 11.12 6.22
N GLY A 58 -11.99 11.96 5.45
CA GLY A 58 -10.90 12.79 5.95
C GLY A 58 -9.50 12.19 5.82
N ILE A 59 -9.36 11.01 5.21
CA ILE A 59 -8.06 10.49 4.78
C ILE A 59 -7.63 11.18 3.48
N CYS A 60 -6.41 11.72 3.46
CA CYS A 60 -5.86 12.39 2.28
C CYS A 60 -4.92 11.51 1.45
N GLY A 61 -4.46 10.39 2.00
CA GLY A 61 -3.61 9.43 1.30
C GLY A 61 -3.36 8.18 2.14
N ILE A 62 -2.86 7.14 1.48
CA ILE A 62 -2.59 5.84 2.07
C ILE A 62 -1.10 5.55 1.95
N VAL A 63 -0.46 5.14 3.03
CA VAL A 63 0.85 4.50 2.98
C VAL A 63 0.62 2.99 3.08
N SER A 64 1.14 2.24 2.11
CA SER A 64 1.04 0.78 2.08
C SER A 64 2.41 0.13 2.09
N VAL A 65 2.50 -1.04 2.73
CA VAL A 65 3.69 -1.92 2.75
C VAL A 65 3.26 -3.28 2.24
N GLY A 66 4.06 -3.92 1.39
CA GLY A 66 3.70 -5.11 0.64
C GLY A 66 3.39 -4.79 -0.80
N ASP A 67 3.98 -5.51 -1.74
CA ASP A 67 3.65 -5.47 -3.17
C ASP A 67 2.15 -5.67 -3.41
N ASP A 68 1.60 -6.82 -2.97
CA ASP A 68 0.18 -7.15 -3.16
C ASP A 68 -0.74 -6.20 -2.40
N THR A 69 -0.32 -5.78 -1.20
CA THR A 69 -1.08 -4.82 -0.38
C THR A 69 -1.13 -3.47 -1.09
N THR A 70 -0.04 -3.02 -1.69
CA THR A 70 0.06 -1.79 -2.46
C THR A 70 -0.80 -1.85 -3.71
N ALA A 71 -0.79 -2.96 -4.45
CA ALA A 71 -1.64 -3.14 -5.62
C ALA A 71 -3.14 -3.07 -5.26
N VAL A 72 -3.56 -3.78 -4.21
CA VAL A 72 -4.94 -3.76 -3.71
C VAL A 72 -5.33 -2.36 -3.22
N CYS A 73 -4.45 -1.70 -2.46
CA CYS A 73 -4.70 -0.35 -1.96
C CYS A 73 -4.84 0.64 -3.11
N GLY A 74 -3.95 0.60 -4.11
CA GLY A 74 -4.04 1.41 -5.31
C GLY A 74 -5.40 1.22 -5.98
N HIS A 75 -5.75 -0.02 -6.31
CA HIS A 75 -6.97 -0.31 -7.04
C HIS A 75 -8.24 0.18 -6.29
N ILE A 76 -8.31 0.05 -4.97
CA ILE A 76 -9.46 0.50 -4.19
C ILE A 76 -9.45 2.03 -4.03
N ALA A 77 -8.30 2.60 -3.69
CA ALA A 77 -8.14 4.03 -3.43
C ALA A 77 -8.31 4.89 -4.69
N ALA A 78 -7.93 4.36 -5.86
CA ALA A 78 -8.11 5.03 -7.13
C ALA A 78 -9.58 5.34 -7.43
N HIS A 79 -10.51 4.45 -7.05
CA HIS A 79 -11.94 4.72 -7.19
C HIS A 79 -12.40 5.93 -6.38
N LEU A 80 -11.69 6.25 -5.30
CA LEU A 80 -11.98 7.34 -4.39
C LEU A 80 -11.15 8.59 -4.68
N GLY A 81 -10.21 8.55 -5.64
CA GLY A 81 -9.29 9.65 -5.91
C GLY A 81 -8.22 9.85 -4.84
N ILE A 82 -7.97 8.83 -4.01
CA ILE A 82 -7.02 8.88 -2.90
C ILE A 82 -5.66 8.32 -3.37
N PRO A 83 -4.57 9.09 -3.26
CA PRO A 83 -3.24 8.63 -3.66
C PRO A 83 -2.65 7.61 -2.66
N VAL A 84 -1.74 6.78 -3.17
CA VAL A 84 -1.04 5.75 -2.40
C VAL A 84 0.47 6.00 -2.46
N PHE A 85 1.14 5.95 -1.31
CA PHE A 85 2.59 5.80 -1.19
C PHE A 85 2.89 4.34 -0.86
N GLY A 86 3.28 3.56 -1.86
CA GLY A 86 3.52 2.13 -1.72
C GLY A 86 4.99 1.82 -1.51
N ILE A 87 5.31 1.12 -0.41
CA ILE A 87 6.62 0.58 -0.11
C ILE A 87 6.60 -0.89 -0.52
N ILE A 88 7.47 -1.26 -1.46
CA ILE A 88 7.50 -2.58 -2.10
C ILE A 88 8.94 -3.07 -2.24
N ASP A 89 9.18 -4.37 -2.36
CA ASP A 89 10.50 -4.92 -2.68
C ASP A 89 10.56 -5.63 -4.05
N GLY A 90 9.41 -5.76 -4.71
CA GLY A 90 9.29 -6.28 -6.06
C GLY A 90 9.09 -7.79 -6.13
N ASP A 91 8.50 -8.38 -5.10
CA ASP A 91 8.19 -9.80 -5.00
C ASP A 91 6.72 -10.16 -5.32
N GLU A 92 6.00 -9.24 -5.99
CA GLU A 92 4.58 -9.37 -6.33
C GLU A 92 4.17 -10.74 -6.93
N ASP A 93 2.97 -11.21 -6.56
CA ASP A 93 2.42 -12.45 -7.10
C ASP A 93 1.71 -12.28 -8.46
N GLY A 94 1.50 -11.03 -8.89
CA GLY A 94 0.85 -10.67 -10.16
C GLY A 94 -0.65 -10.93 -10.22
N ILE A 95 -1.32 -11.15 -9.07
CA ILE A 95 -2.74 -11.48 -9.00
C ILE A 95 -3.62 -10.24 -9.22
N VAL A 96 -3.21 -9.10 -8.69
CA VAL A 96 -3.92 -7.82 -8.82
C VAL A 96 -2.97 -6.79 -9.41
N GLU A 97 -3.33 -6.23 -10.56
CA GLU A 97 -2.62 -5.06 -11.08
C GLU A 97 -3.03 -3.81 -10.30
N GLY A 98 -2.03 -3.07 -9.81
CA GLY A 98 -2.24 -1.78 -9.17
C GLY A 98 -2.81 -0.75 -10.15
N SER A 99 -3.74 0.08 -9.68
CA SER A 99 -4.24 1.23 -10.42
C SER A 99 -4.14 2.46 -9.53
N PHE A 100 -3.50 3.52 -10.01
CA PHE A 100 -3.13 4.65 -9.17
C PHE A 100 -3.66 5.96 -9.74
N VAL A 101 -3.77 6.96 -8.86
CA VAL A 101 -4.19 8.32 -9.22
C VAL A 101 -3.01 9.30 -9.06
N PRO A 102 -3.03 10.47 -9.71
CA PRO A 102 -1.96 11.47 -9.58
C PRO A 102 -1.63 11.79 -8.11
N GLY A 103 -0.33 11.93 -7.85
CA GLY A 103 0.21 12.07 -6.49
C GLY A 103 0.42 10.75 -5.73
N SER A 104 0.15 9.61 -6.37
CA SER A 104 0.61 8.31 -5.87
C SER A 104 2.10 8.11 -6.19
N VAL A 105 2.81 7.39 -5.34
CA VAL A 105 4.24 7.11 -5.44
C VAL A 105 4.49 5.66 -5.08
N ILE A 106 5.35 4.98 -5.84
CA ILE A 106 5.87 3.65 -5.50
C ILE A 106 7.34 3.80 -5.15
N ALA A 107 7.69 3.44 -3.92
CA ALA A 107 9.02 3.39 -3.37
C ALA A 107 9.50 1.93 -3.32
N ARG A 108 10.21 1.51 -4.37
CA ARG A 108 10.74 0.15 -4.47
C ARG A 108 12.08 0.04 -3.75
N ALA A 109 12.16 -0.77 -2.71
CA ALA A 109 13.39 -1.06 -1.99
C ALA A 109 14.49 -1.58 -2.92
N VAL A 110 15.73 -1.16 -2.67
CA VAL A 110 16.89 -1.53 -3.50
C VAL A 110 17.69 -2.69 -2.88
N HIS A 111 17.91 -2.63 -1.57
CA HIS A 111 18.78 -3.56 -0.84
C HIS A 111 18.18 -4.08 0.46
N GLU A 112 16.92 -3.74 0.74
CA GLU A 112 16.21 -4.04 1.97
C GLU A 112 14.83 -4.61 1.63
N ARG A 113 14.14 -5.18 2.61
CA ARG A 113 12.76 -5.61 2.44
C ARG A 113 11.82 -4.45 2.75
N ASP A 114 10.64 -4.52 2.15
CA ASP A 114 9.58 -3.58 2.47
C ASP A 114 9.12 -3.69 3.93
N ASP A 115 9.18 -4.87 4.55
CA ASP A 115 8.91 -5.09 5.99
C ASP A 115 9.77 -4.15 6.86
N ASP A 116 11.07 -4.08 6.57
CA ASP A 116 12.04 -3.35 7.38
C ASP A 116 11.85 -1.82 7.21
N ILE A 117 11.58 -1.36 5.98
CA ILE A 117 11.23 0.04 5.68
C ILE A 117 9.84 0.39 6.25
N GLY A 118 8.91 -0.56 6.19
CA GLY A 118 7.54 -0.42 6.62
C GLY A 118 7.42 -0.17 8.11
N ASP A 119 8.15 -0.92 8.94
CA ASP A 119 8.20 -0.73 10.40
C ASP A 119 8.72 0.68 10.75
N GLU A 120 9.80 1.10 10.08
CA GLU A 120 10.40 2.43 10.23
C GLU A 120 9.40 3.54 9.88
N ILE A 121 8.79 3.48 8.69
CA ILE A 121 7.83 4.48 8.22
C ILE A 121 6.55 4.45 9.07
N GLY A 122 6.13 3.28 9.56
CA GLY A 122 5.01 3.12 10.47
C GLY A 122 5.15 3.99 11.72
N GLY A 123 6.37 4.09 12.26
CA GLY A 123 6.69 4.97 13.40
C GLY A 123 6.70 6.47 13.06
N MET A 124 6.71 6.85 11.78
CA MET A 124 6.70 8.24 11.31
C MET A 124 5.31 8.75 10.91
N ILE A 125 4.30 7.88 10.93
CA ILE A 125 2.93 8.25 10.55
C ILE A 125 2.38 9.25 11.58
N PRO A 126 1.96 10.46 11.15
CA PRO A 126 1.46 11.47 12.07
C PRO A 126 0.05 11.14 12.56
N ASP A 127 -0.23 11.39 13.84
CA ASP A 127 -1.59 11.32 14.41
C ASP A 127 -2.50 12.47 13.93
N GLY A 128 -1.88 13.56 13.46
CA GLY A 128 -2.55 14.79 13.04
C GLY A 128 -2.90 14.85 11.55
N LEU A 129 -3.40 16.01 11.14
CA LEU A 129 -3.65 16.31 9.73
C LEU A 129 -2.34 16.75 9.05
N VAL A 130 -2.08 16.23 7.86
CA VAL A 130 -0.94 16.62 7.04
C VAL A 130 -1.35 16.93 5.61
N ALA A 131 -0.61 17.82 4.96
CA ALA A 131 -0.67 17.95 3.52
C ALA A 131 0.01 16.72 2.88
N TRP A 132 -0.70 16.04 1.98
CA TRP A 132 -0.22 14.77 1.40
C TRP A 132 1.11 14.95 0.68
N ASP A 133 1.21 15.95 -0.19
CA ASP A 133 2.39 16.14 -1.03
C ASP A 133 3.64 16.48 -0.19
N ASP A 134 3.50 17.32 0.86
CA ASP A 134 4.58 17.63 1.80
C ASP A 134 5.03 16.39 2.59
N PHE A 135 4.07 15.56 3.01
CA PHE A 135 4.36 14.33 3.74
C PHE A 135 5.12 13.33 2.86
N VAL A 136 4.68 13.13 1.62
CA VAL A 136 5.36 12.27 0.64
C VAL A 136 6.78 12.78 0.34
N GLU A 137 6.97 14.09 0.14
CA GLU A 137 8.30 14.65 -0.11
C GLU A 137 9.25 14.43 1.09
N ARG A 138 8.72 14.47 2.32
CA ARG A 138 9.50 14.12 3.52
C ARG A 138 9.88 12.64 3.54
N LEU A 139 8.97 11.73 3.21
CA LEU A 139 9.27 10.30 3.13
C LEU A 139 10.33 10.00 2.05
N ILE A 140 10.19 10.57 0.86
CA ILE A 140 11.16 10.39 -0.24
C ILE A 140 12.55 10.88 0.19
N ARG A 141 12.65 12.07 0.80
CA ARG A 141 13.92 12.59 1.31
C ARG A 141 14.53 11.70 2.39
N HIS A 142 13.69 11.16 3.26
CA HIS A 142 14.11 10.29 4.36
C HIS A 142 14.65 8.94 3.86
N LEU A 143 13.97 8.33 2.89
CA LEU A 143 14.38 7.04 2.31
C LEU A 143 15.59 7.19 1.38
N GLY A 144 15.70 8.32 0.66
CA GLY A 144 16.85 8.63 -0.18
C GLY A 144 17.17 7.52 -1.19
N GLU A 145 18.43 7.11 -1.24
CA GLU A 145 18.93 6.10 -2.18
C GLU A 145 18.51 4.65 -1.84
N ARG A 146 17.87 4.42 -0.67
CA ARG A 146 17.39 3.09 -0.26
C ARG A 146 16.24 2.58 -1.13
N VAL A 147 15.55 3.50 -1.80
CA VAL A 147 14.39 3.20 -2.66
C VAL A 147 14.55 3.81 -4.04
N LYS A 148 13.98 3.15 -5.05
CA LYS A 148 13.71 3.71 -6.37
C LYS A 148 12.28 4.21 -6.40
N ILE A 149 12.12 5.50 -6.67
CA ILE A 149 10.83 6.16 -6.75
C ILE A 149 10.26 6.05 -8.17
N THR A 150 8.97 5.74 -8.26
CA THR A 150 8.19 5.76 -9.51
C THR A 150 6.85 6.45 -9.26
N HIS A 151 6.40 7.23 -10.24
CA HIS A 151 5.10 7.92 -10.24
C HIS A 151 4.16 7.19 -11.23
N PRO A 152 3.35 6.22 -10.77
CA PRO A 152 2.62 5.31 -11.66
C PRO A 152 1.42 5.94 -12.40
N ALA A 153 1.08 7.20 -12.10
CA ALA A 153 -0.09 7.89 -12.63
C ALA A 153 0.24 9.27 -13.22
N GLU A 154 1.53 9.52 -13.49
CA GLU A 154 2.05 10.71 -14.21
C GLU A 154 2.45 10.36 -15.65
#